data_AF-A0A222P4T0-F1
#
_entry.id   AF-A0A222P4T0-F1
#
_cell.length_a   1.000
_cell.length_b   1.000
_cell.length_c   1.000
_cell.angle_alpha   90.00
_cell.angle_beta   90.00
_cell.angle_gamma   90.00
#
_symmetry.space_group_name_H-M   'P 1'
#
loop_
_entity.id
_entity.type
_entity.pdbx_description
1 polymer ?
#
loop_
_entity_poly.entity_id
_entity_poly.type
_entity_poly.pdbx_seq_one_letter_code
_entity_poly.pdbx_strand_id
1 'polypeptide(L)'
;MKQKYEQRIIFSDIVEAKENADTSQFTPLHSDVPTYREPDHTFRLWVVGAPQSGKTCLFKRYFKGIYIQSAIDNVGMDFFLRSVSVNNKKIMLHGLDSDHSKRNKYPERIQALIVTFDINQTSLEDLKAQLSNVTNLTSPYSSAKAIILVATKIDKAQKRLISKDDVKDLLKGYPNIDYVETSAKNDVNVNLVFEIAAKRVLREIEPLIKNDAKQIFPKSYETMWAKGRDEKKFSVPVDQSFKDYHSAVALLGDYCKSVPYYYPNFFSSLKLACTGHWNRHHIDAVKLVVTEFTHPQTEPSLEEMSVRNLLSKLQDSLLAEGKPLNPNGSLARRIHFIQQNSGIEVIDIMN
;
A
#
# COMPACT_ATOMS: atom_id res chain seq x y z
N MET A 1 9.19 23.36 22.72
CA MET A 1 9.01 22.83 21.34
C MET A 1 10.26 23.05 20.45
N LYS A 2 11.47 22.74 20.95
CA LYS A 2 12.73 22.82 20.18
C LYS A 2 13.65 21.69 20.66
N GLN A 3 13.52 20.50 20.09
CA GLN A 3 14.48 19.37 20.18
C GLN A 3 13.82 18.13 19.53
N LYS A 4 13.89 17.98 18.20
CA LYS A 4 13.68 16.66 17.55
C LYS A 4 14.09 16.50 16.08
N TYR A 5 14.85 17.42 15.49
CA TYR A 5 15.26 17.32 14.09
C TYR A 5 16.77 17.54 13.95
N GLU A 6 17.56 16.59 14.45
CA GLU A 6 18.96 16.48 14.04
C GLU A 6 19.02 15.86 12.63
N GLN A 7 19.67 16.58 11.74
CA GLN A 7 19.86 16.26 10.33
C GLN A 7 20.69 14.97 10.18
N ARG A 8 20.22 14.01 9.37
CA ARG A 8 20.97 12.80 9.01
C ARG A 8 21.49 12.94 7.58
N ILE A 9 22.58 13.66 7.40
CA ILE A 9 23.33 13.65 6.14
C ILE A 9 24.47 12.65 6.30
N ILE A 10 24.44 11.53 5.56
CA ILE A 10 25.44 10.47 5.65
C ILE A 10 26.53 10.75 4.60
N PHE A 11 27.61 11.38 5.02
CA PHE A 11 28.86 11.44 4.25
C PHE A 11 29.78 10.37 4.80
N SER A 12 29.90 9.23 4.11
CA SER A 12 30.89 8.23 4.47
C SER A 12 32.21 8.56 3.78
N ASP A 13 33.25 8.83 4.58
CA ASP A 13 34.65 8.72 4.16
C ASP A 13 35.02 7.23 3.92
N ILE A 14 35.97 6.98 3.01
CA ILE A 14 36.26 5.68 2.39
C ILE A 14 37.41 4.94 3.12
N VAL A 15 37.49 3.60 2.90
CA VAL A 15 38.64 2.66 2.97
C VAL A 15 38.72 1.89 4.32
N GLU A 16 38.65 0.56 4.42
CA GLU A 16 39.50 -0.49 3.82
C GLU A 16 38.76 -1.79 3.42
N ALA A 17 39.36 -2.48 2.43
CA ALA A 17 39.04 -3.82 2.00
C ALA A 17 39.58 -4.88 2.97
N LYS A 18 38.90 -6.02 3.09
CA LYS A 18 39.54 -7.31 3.32
C LYS A 18 38.89 -8.39 2.45
N GLU A 19 39.73 -8.93 1.57
CA GLU A 19 39.56 -10.21 0.92
C GLU A 19 39.51 -11.34 1.97
N ASN A 20 38.63 -12.31 1.74
CA ASN A 20 39.03 -13.71 1.60
C ASN A 20 37.82 -14.51 1.11
N ALA A 21 37.98 -15.08 -0.07
CA ALA A 21 37.14 -16.15 -0.58
C ALA A 21 37.45 -17.42 0.20
N ASP A 22 36.42 -18.18 0.55
CA ASP A 22 36.59 -19.63 0.66
C ASP A 22 35.40 -20.32 0.00
N THR A 23 35.74 -21.10 -1.02
CA THR A 23 34.81 -21.72 -1.97
C THR A 23 34.89 -23.21 -1.72
N SER A 24 34.09 -23.76 -0.80
CA SER A 24 33.83 -25.19 -0.81
C SER A 24 32.60 -25.56 0.03
N GLN A 25 31.77 -26.41 -0.58
CA GLN A 25 30.74 -27.32 -0.03
C GLN A 25 29.31 -27.01 -0.49
N PHE A 26 29.02 -27.53 -1.70
CA PHE A 26 27.68 -27.91 -2.13
C PHE A 26 27.34 -29.28 -1.50
N THR A 27 26.24 -29.35 -0.77
CA THR A 27 25.51 -30.59 -0.45
C THR A 27 24.04 -30.38 -0.79
N PRO A 28 23.39 -31.20 -1.65
CA PRO A 28 22.00 -31.00 -2.01
C PRO A 28 21.00 -31.74 -1.10
N LEU A 29 20.01 -30.94 -0.65
CA LEU A 29 18.62 -31.21 -0.30
C LEU A 29 18.21 -32.54 0.36
N HIS A 30 17.78 -32.45 1.63
CA HIS A 30 16.38 -32.70 2.01
C HIS A 30 16.05 -32.08 3.38
N SER A 31 14.82 -31.55 3.48
CA SER A 31 14.06 -31.15 4.69
C SER A 31 14.39 -29.85 5.45
N ASP A 32 14.41 -28.71 4.76
CA ASP A 32 13.95 -27.44 5.33
C ASP A 32 13.16 -26.70 4.27
N VAL A 33 11.84 -26.91 4.21
CA VAL A 33 10.96 -26.00 3.48
C VAL A 33 10.90 -24.73 4.33
N PRO A 34 11.50 -23.59 3.91
CA PRO A 34 11.29 -22.36 4.64
C PRO A 34 9.79 -22.08 4.54
N THR A 35 9.06 -22.15 5.65
CA THR A 35 7.68 -21.68 5.70
C THR A 35 7.65 -20.32 5.01
N TYR A 36 6.94 -20.22 3.88
CA TYR A 36 6.80 -18.98 3.13
C TYR A 36 5.97 -18.03 3.99
N ARG A 37 6.59 -17.40 5.01
CA ARG A 37 5.95 -16.35 5.77
C ARG A 37 5.74 -15.20 4.81
N GLU A 38 4.47 -14.88 4.57
CA GLU A 38 4.05 -13.69 3.85
C GLU A 38 4.77 -12.47 4.43
N PRO A 39 5.18 -11.52 3.57
CA PRO A 39 5.82 -10.31 4.06
C PRO A 39 4.84 -9.52 4.93
N ASP A 40 5.31 -8.95 6.04
CA ASP A 40 4.51 -8.06 6.89
C ASP A 40 4.01 -6.86 6.09
N HIS A 41 4.85 -6.35 5.19
CA HIS A 41 4.54 -5.23 4.31
C HIS A 41 5.19 -5.37 2.94
N THR A 42 4.53 -4.80 1.93
CA THR A 42 5.05 -4.69 0.56
C THR A 42 5.17 -3.23 0.16
N PHE A 43 6.36 -2.79 -0.23
CA PHE A 43 6.64 -1.40 -0.59
C PHE A 43 7.02 -1.25 -2.06
N ARG A 44 6.33 -0.36 -2.76
CA ARG A 44 6.62 -0.02 -4.16
C ARG A 44 7.62 1.13 -4.24
N LEU A 45 8.73 0.87 -4.92
CA LEU A 45 9.83 1.77 -5.13
C LEU A 45 9.90 2.18 -6.60
N TRP A 46 10.21 3.44 -6.84
CA TRP A 46 10.47 3.95 -8.19
C TRP A 46 11.78 4.71 -8.22
N VAL A 47 12.62 4.43 -9.21
CA VAL A 47 13.86 5.17 -9.44
C VAL A 47 13.63 6.13 -10.58
N VAL A 48 14.04 7.39 -10.45
CA VAL A 48 13.90 8.41 -11.50
C VAL A 48 15.19 9.21 -11.63
N GLY A 49 15.44 9.80 -12.79
CA GLY A 49 16.64 10.60 -13.05
C GLY A 49 16.98 10.63 -14.53
N ALA A 50 17.87 11.56 -14.92
CA ALA A 50 18.31 11.76 -16.30
C ALA A 50 18.80 10.45 -16.97
N PRO A 51 18.77 10.35 -18.32
CA PRO A 51 19.44 9.27 -19.04
C PRO A 51 20.89 9.10 -18.56
N GLN A 52 21.37 7.87 -18.49
CA GLN A 52 22.74 7.55 -18.06
C GLN A 52 23.12 7.95 -16.62
N SER A 53 22.19 8.47 -15.80
CA SER A 53 22.43 8.77 -14.37
C SER A 53 22.70 7.54 -13.50
N GLY A 54 22.72 6.33 -14.05
CA GLY A 54 23.07 5.10 -13.32
C GLY A 54 21.91 4.34 -12.69
N LYS A 55 20.65 4.70 -12.98
CA LYS A 55 19.42 4.04 -12.47
C LYS A 55 19.46 2.52 -12.56
N THR A 56 19.53 1.98 -13.78
CA THR A 56 19.53 0.54 -14.03
C THR A 56 20.74 -0.18 -13.40
N CYS A 57 21.91 0.46 -13.35
CA CYS A 57 23.08 -0.10 -12.68
C CYS A 57 22.88 -0.21 -11.17
N LEU A 58 22.36 0.85 -10.54
CA LEU A 58 22.03 0.87 -9.12
C LEU A 58 20.99 -0.22 -8.80
N PHE A 59 19.96 -0.32 -9.64
CA PHE A 59 18.88 -1.29 -9.48
C PHE A 59 19.35 -2.73 -9.64
N LYS A 60 20.04 -3.04 -10.74
CA LYS A 60 20.59 -4.38 -11.00
C LYS A 60 21.60 -4.77 -9.93
N ARG A 61 22.44 -3.84 -9.45
CA ARG A 61 23.37 -4.12 -8.37
C ARG A 61 22.61 -4.52 -7.10
N TYR A 62 21.58 -3.78 -6.74
CA TYR A 62 20.81 -4.10 -5.55
C TYR A 62 19.98 -5.39 -5.68
N PHE A 63 19.24 -5.59 -6.77
CA PHE A 63 18.30 -6.71 -6.87
C PHE A 63 18.92 -8.00 -7.40
N LYS A 64 19.94 -7.91 -8.26
CA LYS A 64 20.59 -9.06 -8.91
C LYS A 64 22.04 -9.27 -8.45
N GLY A 65 22.62 -8.35 -7.68
CA GLY A 65 24.03 -8.43 -7.25
C GLY A 65 25.03 -8.15 -8.37
N ILE A 66 24.58 -7.76 -9.57
CA ILE A 66 25.43 -7.63 -10.77
C ILE A 66 25.63 -6.16 -11.17
N TYR A 67 26.80 -5.87 -11.74
CA TYR A 67 27.09 -4.61 -12.43
C TYR A 67 27.47 -4.90 -13.88
N ILE A 68 26.82 -4.20 -14.79
CA ILE A 68 27.06 -4.31 -16.22
C ILE A 68 27.46 -2.92 -16.71
N GLN A 69 28.69 -2.79 -17.22
CA GLN A 69 29.25 -1.52 -17.70
C GLN A 69 28.59 -1.06 -19.01
N SER A 70 28.13 -2.01 -19.84
CA SER A 70 27.46 -1.72 -21.12
C SER A 70 26.01 -1.31 -20.88
N ALA A 71 25.68 -0.11 -21.36
CA ALA A 71 24.32 0.38 -21.50
C ALA A 71 23.65 -0.32 -22.69
N ILE A 72 23.48 -1.65 -22.61
CA ILE A 72 22.46 -2.27 -23.44
C ILE A 72 21.15 -1.80 -22.84
N ASP A 73 20.48 -0.91 -23.57
CA ASP A 73 19.11 -0.47 -23.32
C ASP A 73 18.25 -1.72 -23.28
N ASN A 74 18.13 -2.32 -22.08
CA ASN A 74 17.24 -3.44 -21.88
C ASN A 74 15.84 -2.86 -21.91
N VAL A 75 15.27 -2.85 -23.11
CA VAL A 75 13.85 -2.66 -23.36
C VAL A 75 13.09 -3.69 -22.52
N GLY A 76 12.62 -3.27 -21.35
CA GLY A 76 11.80 -4.11 -20.48
C GLY A 76 11.67 -3.50 -19.09
N MET A 77 10.43 -3.36 -18.61
CA MET A 77 10.20 -3.24 -17.17
C MET A 77 10.66 -4.53 -16.52
N ASP A 78 11.88 -4.57 -15.99
CA ASP A 78 12.24 -5.60 -15.04
C ASP A 78 11.49 -5.28 -13.74
N PHE A 79 10.50 -6.10 -13.41
CA PHE A 79 9.92 -6.11 -12.06
C PHE A 79 10.88 -6.85 -11.15
N PHE A 80 11.40 -6.17 -10.15
CA PHE A 80 12.31 -6.78 -9.20
C PHE A 80 11.67 -6.90 -7.82
N LEU A 81 11.90 -8.03 -7.17
CA LEU A 81 11.46 -8.32 -5.82
C LEU A 81 12.67 -8.65 -4.96
N ARG A 82 12.79 -7.98 -3.80
CA ARG A 82 13.80 -8.34 -2.79
C ARG A 82 13.21 -8.17 -1.40
N SER A 83 13.39 -9.17 -0.56
CA SER A 83 12.98 -9.11 0.84
C SER A 83 14.09 -8.48 1.68
N VAL A 84 13.71 -7.57 2.58
CA VAL A 84 14.59 -6.95 3.58
C VAL A 84 13.95 -7.06 4.96
N SER A 85 14.79 -7.18 5.99
CA SER A 85 14.33 -7.11 7.39
C SER A 85 14.58 -5.72 7.95
N VAL A 86 13.54 -5.06 8.45
CA VAL A 86 13.64 -3.76 9.11
C VAL A 86 12.81 -3.79 10.38
N ASN A 87 13.42 -3.47 11.53
CA ASN A 87 12.76 -3.50 12.84
C ASN A 87 12.01 -4.82 13.11
N ASN A 88 12.66 -5.95 12.80
CA ASN A 88 12.11 -7.31 12.91
C ASN A 88 10.87 -7.59 12.03
N LYS A 89 10.57 -6.72 11.06
CA LYS A 89 9.53 -6.93 10.05
C LYS A 89 10.14 -7.30 8.72
N LYS A 90 9.59 -8.32 8.08
CA LYS A 90 9.95 -8.75 6.73
C LYS A 90 9.20 -7.88 5.72
N ILE A 91 9.94 -7.02 5.04
CA ILE A 91 9.41 -6.13 4.00
C ILE A 91 9.76 -6.69 2.63
N MET A 92 8.78 -6.75 1.73
CA MET A 92 9.00 -7.03 0.32
C MET A 92 9.15 -5.71 -0.45
N LEU A 93 10.30 -5.48 -1.07
CA LEU A 93 10.54 -4.32 -1.92
C LEU A 93 10.19 -4.67 -3.36
N HIS A 94 9.26 -3.92 -3.94
CA HIS A 94 8.84 -4.02 -5.33
C HIS A 94 9.48 -2.88 -6.11
N GLY A 95 10.51 -3.21 -6.88
CA GLY A 95 11.24 -2.25 -7.67
C GLY A 95 10.70 -2.11 -9.08
N LEU A 96 10.44 -0.86 -9.49
CA LEU A 96 10.15 -0.50 -10.88
C LEU A 96 11.32 0.29 -11.48
N ASP A 97 12.04 -0.30 -12.44
CA ASP A 97 13.03 0.44 -13.23
C ASP A 97 12.31 1.32 -14.27
N SER A 98 12.70 2.58 -14.38
CA SER A 98 11.92 3.63 -15.02
C SER A 98 12.37 3.97 -16.44
N ASP A 99 12.89 3.03 -17.23
CA ASP A 99 13.25 3.32 -18.63
C ASP A 99 11.99 3.46 -19.51
N HIS A 100 11.25 4.53 -19.21
CA HIS A 100 9.94 4.91 -19.69
C HIS A 100 9.95 6.39 -20.00
N SER A 101 10.88 6.82 -20.84
CA SER A 101 10.86 8.10 -21.55
C SER A 101 9.57 8.35 -22.39
N LYS A 102 8.51 7.54 -22.25
CA LYS A 102 7.30 7.56 -23.07
C LYS A 102 5.97 7.58 -22.31
N ARG A 103 5.95 7.59 -20.96
CA ARG A 103 4.69 7.71 -20.20
C ARG A 103 4.85 8.81 -19.16
N ASN A 104 4.40 10.02 -19.48
CA ASN A 104 4.32 11.19 -18.59
C ASN A 104 3.33 10.98 -17.40
N LYS A 105 3.25 9.76 -16.85
CA LYS A 105 2.36 9.38 -15.76
C LYS A 105 3.17 8.71 -14.66
N TYR A 106 3.18 9.33 -13.50
CA TYR A 106 3.66 8.75 -12.26
C TYR A 106 2.94 7.42 -12.02
N PRO A 107 3.64 6.29 -11.79
CA PRO A 107 2.99 5.03 -11.49
C PRO A 107 2.13 5.20 -10.23
N GLU A 108 0.91 4.69 -10.23
CA GLU A 108 0.07 4.77 -9.04
C GLU A 108 0.70 3.99 -7.88
N ARG A 109 0.57 4.55 -6.66
CA ARG A 109 0.93 3.90 -5.39
C ARG A 109 2.42 3.63 -5.19
N ILE A 110 3.30 4.47 -5.75
CA ILE A 110 4.71 4.48 -5.32
C ILE A 110 4.81 5.01 -3.90
N GLN A 111 5.52 4.29 -3.03
CA GLN A 111 5.69 4.64 -1.62
C GLN A 111 7.07 5.23 -1.35
N ALA A 112 8.09 4.89 -2.15
CA ALA A 112 9.39 5.54 -2.07
C ALA A 112 9.91 5.93 -3.46
N LEU A 113 10.43 7.15 -3.56
CA LEU A 113 11.01 7.72 -4.75
C LEU A 113 12.53 7.85 -4.57
N ILE A 114 13.30 7.23 -5.47
CA ILE A 114 14.75 7.29 -5.51
C ILE A 114 15.14 8.15 -6.70
N VAL A 115 15.71 9.32 -6.43
CA VAL A 115 16.04 10.34 -7.43
C VAL A 115 17.53 10.29 -7.68
N THR A 116 17.99 9.80 -8.83
CA THR A 116 19.41 9.65 -9.14
C THR A 116 19.95 10.82 -9.96
N PHE A 117 21.20 11.20 -9.73
CA PHE A 117 21.98 12.06 -10.62
C PHE A 117 23.44 11.60 -10.69
N ASP A 118 24.11 11.86 -11.82
CA ASP A 118 25.52 11.50 -12.00
C ASP A 118 26.38 12.69 -11.57
N ILE A 119 27.24 12.49 -10.57
CA ILE A 119 28.12 13.56 -10.06
C ILE A 119 29.06 14.14 -11.12
N ASN A 120 29.28 13.42 -12.23
CA ASN A 120 30.24 13.78 -13.28
C ASN A 120 29.58 14.43 -14.51
N GLN A 121 28.26 14.45 -14.59
CA GLN A 121 27.52 14.92 -15.78
C GLN A 121 26.40 15.90 -15.45
N THR A 122 25.87 15.87 -14.22
CA THR A 122 24.78 16.75 -13.81
C THR A 122 25.34 18.07 -13.28
N SER A 123 24.86 19.20 -13.81
CA SER A 123 25.16 20.53 -13.27
C SER A 123 24.33 20.86 -12.03
N LEU A 124 24.72 21.88 -11.26
CA LEU A 124 23.94 22.30 -10.09
C LEU A 124 22.57 22.85 -10.50
N GLU A 125 22.47 23.54 -11.64
CA GLU A 125 21.20 24.01 -12.20
C GLU A 125 20.27 22.85 -12.56
N ASP A 126 20.78 21.81 -13.22
CA ASP A 126 19.99 20.63 -13.57
C ASP A 126 19.47 19.90 -12.34
N LEU A 127 20.31 19.78 -11.30
CA LEU A 127 19.92 19.16 -10.03
C LEU A 127 18.81 19.97 -9.34
N LYS A 128 18.91 21.31 -9.31
CA LYS A 128 17.87 22.21 -8.79
C LYS A 128 16.55 22.04 -9.55
N ALA A 129 16.60 21.99 -10.87
CA ALA A 129 15.42 21.77 -11.71
C ALA A 129 14.80 20.39 -11.45
N GLN A 130 15.62 19.34 -11.34
CA GLN A 130 15.16 17.98 -11.04
C GLN A 130 14.47 17.90 -9.67
N LEU A 131 15.05 18.50 -8.62
CA LEU A 131 14.43 18.54 -7.29
C LEU A 131 13.11 19.30 -7.29
N SER A 132 13.05 20.44 -7.97
CA SER A 132 11.82 21.24 -8.10
C SER A 132 10.70 20.45 -8.80
N ASN A 133 11.04 19.74 -9.88
CA ASN A 133 10.11 18.86 -10.57
C ASN A 133 9.62 17.71 -9.70
N VAL A 134 10.53 17.05 -8.96
CA VAL A 134 10.17 15.99 -8.01
C VAL A 134 9.21 16.53 -6.95
N THR A 135 9.50 17.68 -6.35
CA THR A 135 8.60 18.25 -5.32
C THR A 135 7.22 18.59 -5.85
N ASN A 136 7.14 19.09 -7.09
CA ASN A 136 5.86 19.37 -7.76
C ASN A 136 5.08 18.08 -8.04
N LEU A 137 5.77 17.01 -8.45
CA LEU A 137 5.17 15.68 -8.65
C LEU A 137 4.76 15.03 -7.32
N THR A 138 5.38 15.41 -6.20
CA THR A 138 5.08 14.89 -4.86
C THR A 138 4.15 15.77 -4.01
N SER A 139 3.53 16.79 -4.61
CA SER A 139 2.50 17.69 -4.02
C SER A 139 1.29 16.88 -3.46
N PRO A 140 0.38 17.42 -2.60
CA PRO A 140 -0.29 16.72 -1.48
C PRO A 140 -1.21 15.54 -1.83
N TYR A 141 -1.32 15.18 -3.10
CA TYR A 141 -1.98 14.00 -3.64
C TYR A 141 -1.01 12.83 -3.91
N SER A 142 0.29 13.00 -3.69
CA SER A 142 1.30 11.98 -3.94
C SER A 142 1.35 10.91 -2.85
N SER A 143 1.46 9.65 -3.26
CA SER A 143 1.55 8.49 -2.38
C SER A 143 2.96 8.26 -1.79
N ALA A 144 3.96 9.01 -2.26
CA ALA A 144 5.35 8.82 -1.84
C ALA A 144 5.53 9.26 -0.36
N LYS A 145 5.95 8.30 0.47
CA LYS A 145 6.25 8.47 1.89
C LYS A 145 7.74 8.70 2.17
N ALA A 146 8.60 8.40 1.20
CA ALA A 146 10.02 8.69 1.28
C ALA A 146 10.57 9.17 -0.06
N ILE A 147 11.46 10.15 -0.02
CA ILE A 147 12.21 10.65 -1.18
C ILE A 147 13.69 10.62 -0.82
N ILE A 148 14.50 10.03 -1.70
CA ILE A 148 15.94 9.87 -1.50
C ILE A 148 16.65 10.38 -2.75
N LEU A 149 17.46 11.43 -2.58
CA LEU A 149 18.38 11.90 -3.59
C LEU A 149 19.66 11.03 -3.55
N VAL A 150 20.03 10.49 -4.71
CA VAL A 150 21.16 9.58 -4.86
C VAL A 150 22.16 10.14 -5.85
N ALA A 151 23.33 10.52 -5.36
CA ALA A 151 24.50 10.79 -6.19
C ALA A 151 25.12 9.45 -6.64
N THR A 152 25.27 9.24 -7.93
CA THR A 152 25.82 7.99 -8.49
C THR A 152 27.22 8.20 -9.06
N LYS A 153 27.91 7.08 -9.34
CA LYS A 153 29.23 7.03 -9.97
C LYS A 153 30.32 7.77 -9.19
N ILE A 154 30.27 7.71 -7.85
CA ILE A 154 31.30 8.32 -7.00
C ILE A 154 32.69 7.68 -7.16
N ASP A 155 32.77 6.51 -7.79
CA ASP A 155 34.04 5.91 -8.24
C ASP A 155 34.82 6.80 -9.22
N LYS A 156 34.18 7.82 -9.80
CA LYS A 156 34.81 8.82 -10.68
C LYS A 156 34.90 10.21 -10.04
N ALA A 157 34.99 10.31 -8.71
CA ALA A 157 34.98 11.57 -7.96
C ALA A 157 35.91 12.68 -8.50
N GLN A 158 37.01 12.35 -9.18
CA GLN A 158 37.91 13.31 -9.82
C GLN A 158 37.25 14.17 -10.92
N LYS A 159 36.13 13.72 -11.49
CA LYS A 159 35.36 14.44 -12.53
C LYS A 159 34.08 15.08 -11.97
N ARG A 160 33.97 15.18 -10.65
CA ARG A 160 32.79 15.74 -9.97
C ARG A 160 32.54 17.19 -10.40
N LEU A 161 31.31 17.48 -10.83
CA LEU A 161 30.85 18.82 -11.20
C LEU A 161 30.19 19.58 -10.06
N ILE A 162 29.64 18.86 -9.07
CA ILE A 162 28.91 19.45 -7.93
C ILE A 162 29.59 19.01 -6.63
N SER A 163 30.03 19.96 -5.81
CA SER A 163 30.67 19.64 -4.53
C SER A 163 29.68 19.01 -3.55
N LYS A 164 30.20 18.31 -2.54
CA LYS A 164 29.35 17.78 -1.45
C LYS A 164 28.63 18.91 -0.72
N ASP A 165 29.28 20.06 -0.55
CA ASP A 165 28.72 21.20 0.18
C ASP A 165 27.62 21.90 -0.62
N ASP A 166 27.74 22.01 -1.94
CA ASP A 166 26.66 22.53 -2.80
C ASP A 166 25.38 21.69 -2.66
N VAL A 167 25.52 20.36 -2.60
CA VAL A 167 24.37 19.46 -2.39
C VAL A 167 23.77 19.63 -1.00
N LYS A 168 24.61 19.76 0.05
CA LYS A 168 24.13 20.04 1.41
C LYS A 168 23.34 21.35 1.46
N ASP A 169 23.88 22.40 0.86
CA ASP A 169 23.27 23.73 0.84
C ASP A 169 21.95 23.72 0.08
N LEU A 170 21.89 23.03 -1.06
CA LEU A 170 20.67 22.83 -1.82
C LEU A 170 19.58 22.11 -0.99
N LEU A 171 19.96 21.05 -0.27
CA LEU A 171 19.02 20.25 0.52
C LEU A 171 18.49 20.94 1.78
N LYS A 172 19.06 22.08 2.21
CA LYS A 172 18.47 22.90 3.28
C LYS A 172 17.03 23.31 2.96
N GLY A 173 16.69 23.49 1.68
CA GLY A 173 15.33 23.79 1.21
C GLY A 173 14.40 22.58 1.12
N TYR A 174 14.90 21.35 1.31
CA TYR A 174 14.16 20.10 1.09
C TYR A 174 14.28 19.14 2.29
N PRO A 175 13.71 19.48 3.47
CA PRO A 175 13.92 18.74 4.72
C PRO A 175 13.43 17.28 4.71
N ASN A 176 12.56 16.93 3.76
CA ASN A 176 11.97 15.58 3.64
C ASN A 176 12.73 14.68 2.65
N ILE A 177 13.87 15.12 2.11
CA ILE A 177 14.68 14.36 1.16
C ILE A 177 15.95 13.85 1.85
N ASP A 178 16.18 12.54 1.84
CA ASP A 178 17.47 11.97 2.25
C ASP A 178 18.51 12.12 1.14
N TYR A 179 19.80 12.10 1.47
CA TYR A 179 20.88 12.11 0.50
C TYR A 179 21.86 10.96 0.72
N VAL A 180 22.22 10.26 -0.37
CA VAL A 180 23.18 9.15 -0.36
C VAL A 180 24.10 9.23 -1.57
N GLU A 181 25.41 9.08 -1.34
CA GLU A 181 26.41 8.91 -2.39
C GLU A 181 26.66 7.42 -2.66
N THR A 182 26.64 6.99 -3.92
CA THR A 182 26.69 5.58 -4.31
C THR A 182 27.64 5.30 -5.47
N SER A 183 28.20 4.10 -5.48
CA SER A 183 28.83 3.51 -6.67
C SER A 183 28.29 2.11 -6.88
N ALA A 184 27.47 1.91 -7.92
CA ALA A 184 27.03 0.58 -8.31
C ALA A 184 28.20 -0.30 -8.81
N LYS A 185 29.28 0.33 -9.31
CA LYS A 185 30.48 -0.38 -9.76
C LYS A 185 31.20 -1.02 -8.57
N ASN A 186 31.47 -0.23 -7.54
CA ASN A 186 32.21 -0.65 -6.35
C ASN A 186 31.30 -1.13 -5.20
N ASP A 187 30.00 -1.29 -5.46
CA ASP A 187 28.96 -1.65 -4.49
C ASP A 187 28.89 -0.75 -3.23
N VAL A 188 29.25 0.54 -3.39
CA VAL A 188 29.25 1.50 -2.29
C VAL A 188 27.86 2.05 -2.05
N ASN A 189 27.36 1.92 -0.81
CA ASN A 189 26.08 2.43 -0.32
C ASN A 189 24.85 2.00 -1.12
N VAL A 190 24.95 0.97 -1.96
CA VAL A 190 23.83 0.49 -2.77
C VAL A 190 22.73 -0.05 -1.86
N ASN A 191 23.06 -0.94 -0.92
CA ASN A 191 22.07 -1.46 0.05
C ASN A 191 21.48 -0.35 0.94
N LEU A 192 22.30 0.64 1.32
CA LEU A 192 21.89 1.73 2.19
C LEU A 192 20.72 2.54 1.62
N VAL A 193 20.71 2.82 0.31
CA VAL A 193 19.61 3.54 -0.35
C VAL A 193 18.27 2.85 -0.11
N PHE A 194 18.21 1.54 -0.34
CA PHE A 194 16.97 0.78 -0.24
C PHE A 194 16.56 0.51 1.21
N GLU A 195 17.52 0.38 2.11
CA GLU A 195 17.24 0.32 3.55
C GLU A 195 16.64 1.61 4.09
N ILE A 196 17.17 2.77 3.68
CA ILE A 196 16.61 4.08 4.06
C ILE A 196 15.18 4.18 3.52
N ALA A 197 14.95 3.78 2.28
CA ALA A 197 13.62 3.77 1.68
C ALA A 197 12.65 2.91 2.51
N ALA A 198 13.03 1.66 2.80
CA ALA A 198 12.21 0.75 3.59
C ALA A 198 11.92 1.30 5.01
N LYS A 199 12.95 1.81 5.70
CA LYS A 199 12.83 2.39 7.04
C LYS A 199 11.90 3.61 7.08
N ARG A 200 12.02 4.52 6.11
CA ARG A 200 11.17 5.72 6.05
C ARG A 200 9.73 5.37 5.71
N VAL A 201 9.52 4.54 4.70
CA VAL A 201 8.18 4.10 4.31
C VAL A 201 7.49 3.39 5.47
N LEU A 202 8.17 2.47 6.16
CA LEU A 202 7.62 1.79 7.34
C LEU A 202 7.22 2.78 8.44
N ARG A 203 8.08 3.76 8.75
CA ARG A 203 7.83 4.77 9.79
C ARG A 203 6.56 5.57 9.53
N GLU A 204 6.29 5.92 8.28
CA GLU A 204 5.12 6.70 7.90
C GLU A 204 3.83 5.87 7.89
N ILE A 205 3.91 4.58 7.54
CA ILE A 205 2.72 3.73 7.42
C ILE A 205 2.34 3.09 8.75
N GLU A 206 3.30 2.77 9.62
CA GLU A 206 3.04 2.06 10.87
C GLU A 206 2.05 2.80 11.82
N PRO A 207 2.11 4.13 12.00
CA PRO A 207 1.10 4.87 12.76
C PRO A 207 -0.29 4.81 12.10
N LEU A 208 -0.35 4.82 10.76
CA LEU A 208 -1.62 4.73 10.02
C LEU A 208 -2.27 3.36 10.25
N ILE A 209 -1.49 2.27 10.17
CA ILE A 209 -1.97 0.92 10.46
C ILE A 209 -2.43 0.80 11.91
N LYS A 210 -1.68 1.38 12.87
CA LYS A 210 -2.08 1.35 14.29
C LYS A 210 -3.35 2.16 14.56
N ASN A 211 -3.59 3.23 13.82
CA ASN A 211 -4.82 4.01 13.92
C ASN A 211 -6.00 3.32 13.22
N ASP A 212 -5.77 2.69 12.07
CA ASP A 212 -6.78 1.85 11.40
C ASP A 212 -7.14 0.62 12.25
N ALA A 213 -6.17 0.03 12.96
CA ALA A 213 -6.42 -1.05 13.91
C ALA A 213 -7.25 -0.61 15.13
N LYS A 214 -7.24 0.70 15.47
CA LYS A 214 -8.15 1.27 16.48
C LYS A 214 -9.53 1.58 15.90
N GLN A 215 -9.63 1.80 14.58
CA GLN A 215 -10.89 1.99 13.88
C GLN A 215 -11.40 0.63 13.37
N ILE A 216 -11.99 -0.15 14.29
CA ILE A 216 -12.46 -1.53 14.06
C ILE A 216 -13.33 -1.65 12.79
N PHE A 217 -14.05 -0.56 12.42
CA PHE A 217 -14.91 -0.52 11.26
C PHE A 217 -14.73 0.74 10.39
N PRO A 218 -14.98 0.65 9.07
CA PRO A 218 -14.94 1.82 8.20
C PRO A 218 -15.94 2.91 8.65
N LYS A 219 -15.54 4.19 8.55
CA LYS A 219 -16.40 5.35 8.84
C LYS A 219 -17.69 5.39 8.00
N SER A 220 -17.70 4.70 6.85
CA SER A 220 -18.91 4.52 6.04
C SER A 220 -19.96 3.66 6.72
N TYR A 221 -19.58 2.72 7.59
CA TYR A 221 -20.51 1.89 8.36
C TYR A 221 -21.22 2.74 9.40
N GLU A 222 -20.47 3.53 10.18
CA GLU A 222 -21.02 4.51 11.13
C GLU A 222 -21.97 5.49 10.43
N THR A 223 -21.57 6.00 9.26
CA THR A 223 -22.40 6.92 8.48
C THR A 223 -23.69 6.25 7.99
N MET A 224 -23.63 4.99 7.55
CA MET A 224 -24.82 4.24 7.11
C MET A 224 -25.73 3.88 8.29
N TRP A 225 -25.15 3.54 9.44
CA TRP A 225 -25.87 3.21 10.66
C TRP A 225 -26.60 4.41 11.26
N ALA A 226 -25.94 5.57 11.28
CA ALA A 226 -26.55 6.81 11.76
C ALA A 226 -27.72 7.28 10.87
N LYS A 227 -27.62 7.00 9.56
CA LYS A 227 -28.56 7.44 8.51
C LYS A 227 -29.79 6.55 8.30
N GLY A 228 -30.03 5.52 9.13
CA GLY A 228 -31.10 4.51 8.98
C GLY A 228 -32.23 4.93 8.02
N ARG A 229 -32.38 4.19 6.90
CA ARG A 229 -33.07 4.58 5.64
C ARG A 229 -34.00 5.80 5.77
N ASP A 230 -33.58 6.89 5.11
CA ASP A 230 -34.30 8.11 4.73
C ASP A 230 -35.84 8.03 4.88
N GLU A 231 -36.38 8.73 5.89
CA GLU A 231 -37.83 8.85 6.22
C GLU A 231 -38.69 9.22 5.00
N LYS A 232 -38.09 9.85 3.99
CA LYS A 232 -38.78 10.38 2.81
C LYS A 232 -39.26 9.32 1.81
N LYS A 233 -38.89 8.04 1.96
CA LYS A 233 -39.23 6.97 1.00
C LYS A 233 -40.39 6.05 1.40
N PHE A 234 -40.89 6.11 2.64
CA PHE A 234 -42.02 5.29 3.09
C PHE A 234 -42.88 6.05 4.11
N SER A 235 -44.20 5.90 3.99
CA SER A 235 -45.24 6.70 4.65
C SER A 235 -45.51 6.37 6.13
N VAL A 236 -44.51 5.90 6.89
CA VAL A 236 -44.72 5.47 8.29
C VAL A 236 -43.64 6.06 9.21
N PRO A 237 -43.99 6.68 10.36
CA PRO A 237 -43.02 7.17 11.33
C PRO A 237 -42.20 6.02 11.93
N VAL A 238 -40.87 6.15 11.90
CA VAL A 238 -39.94 5.13 12.40
C VAL A 238 -39.83 5.27 13.93
N ASP A 239 -40.40 4.31 14.67
CA ASP A 239 -40.02 4.11 16.08
C ASP A 239 -38.52 3.75 16.15
N GLN A 240 -37.81 4.27 17.16
CA GLN A 240 -36.36 4.11 17.33
C GLN A 240 -35.93 2.63 17.33
N SER A 241 -36.84 1.74 17.73
CA SER A 241 -36.71 0.27 17.68
C SER A 241 -36.46 -0.29 16.26
N PHE A 242 -36.95 0.37 15.20
CA PHE A 242 -36.77 -0.04 13.81
C PHE A 242 -35.56 0.58 13.12
N LYS A 243 -34.90 1.56 13.76
CA LYS A 243 -33.74 2.23 13.18
C LYS A 243 -32.59 1.26 12.97
N ASP A 244 -32.28 0.45 13.97
CA ASP A 244 -31.18 -0.52 13.91
C ASP A 244 -31.47 -1.63 12.90
N TYR A 245 -32.73 -2.06 12.82
CA TYR A 245 -33.23 -2.96 11.77
C TYR A 245 -32.97 -2.40 10.36
N HIS A 246 -33.44 -1.18 10.08
CA HIS A 246 -33.26 -0.55 8.77
C HIS A 246 -31.79 -0.27 8.44
N SER A 247 -30.99 0.08 9.44
CA SER A 247 -29.54 0.26 9.32
C SER A 247 -28.82 -1.05 8.99
N ALA A 248 -29.21 -2.16 9.62
CA ALA A 248 -28.68 -3.49 9.34
C ALA A 248 -29.02 -3.94 7.91
N VAL A 249 -30.28 -3.80 7.49
CA VAL A 249 -30.73 -4.09 6.11
C VAL A 249 -29.99 -3.21 5.10
N ALA A 250 -29.75 -1.93 5.41
CA ALA A 250 -29.00 -1.04 4.53
C ALA A 250 -27.53 -1.44 4.39
N LEU A 251 -26.87 -1.85 5.47
CA LEU A 251 -25.49 -2.33 5.45
C LEU A 251 -25.34 -3.64 4.68
N LEU A 252 -26.26 -4.59 4.84
CA LEU A 252 -26.27 -5.82 4.06
C LEU A 252 -26.64 -5.55 2.59
N GLY A 253 -27.61 -4.67 2.32
CA GLY A 253 -27.95 -4.27 0.97
C GLY A 253 -26.79 -3.58 0.23
N ASP A 254 -25.97 -2.81 0.93
CA ASP A 254 -24.75 -2.21 0.36
C ASP A 254 -23.68 -3.24 0.01
N TYR A 255 -23.66 -4.39 0.69
CA TYR A 255 -22.84 -5.54 0.30
C TYR A 255 -23.25 -6.09 -1.09
N CYS A 256 -24.53 -6.02 -1.43
CA CYS A 256 -25.11 -6.61 -2.64
C CYS A 256 -25.04 -5.73 -3.92
N LYS A 257 -24.64 -4.46 -3.83
CA LYS A 257 -24.65 -3.47 -4.93
C LYS A 257 -23.62 -3.72 -6.06
N SER A 258 -23.21 -4.96 -6.33
CA SER A 258 -22.16 -5.28 -7.29
C SER A 258 -22.41 -6.55 -8.11
N VAL A 259 -23.57 -6.65 -8.79
CA VAL A 259 -23.86 -7.69 -9.83
C VAL A 259 -24.70 -7.02 -10.94
N PRO A 260 -24.64 -7.45 -12.22
CA PRO A 260 -24.11 -6.67 -13.35
C PRO A 260 -25.23 -6.22 -14.30
N TYR A 261 -26.42 -5.89 -13.77
CA TYR A 261 -27.55 -5.52 -14.63
C TYR A 261 -27.99 -4.05 -14.54
N TYR A 262 -27.32 -3.19 -13.75
CA TYR A 262 -27.82 -1.82 -13.59
C TYR A 262 -26.78 -0.72 -13.27
N TYR A 263 -25.57 -0.76 -13.83
CA TYR A 263 -24.67 0.41 -13.80
C TYR A 263 -23.87 0.60 -15.10
N PRO A 264 -24.05 1.72 -15.82
CA PRO A 264 -23.22 2.06 -16.98
C PRO A 264 -21.99 2.94 -16.65
N ASN A 265 -21.75 3.32 -15.39
CA ASN A 265 -20.78 4.39 -15.08
C ASN A 265 -19.47 3.90 -14.41
N PHE A 266 -18.35 4.18 -15.08
CA PHE A 266 -16.94 3.90 -14.75
C PHE A 266 -16.52 4.15 -13.29
N PHE A 267 -17.09 5.17 -12.63
CA PHE A 267 -16.74 5.54 -11.26
C PHE A 267 -17.13 4.52 -10.19
N SER A 268 -18.19 3.73 -10.42
CA SER A 268 -18.65 2.71 -9.46
C SER A 268 -17.72 1.49 -9.45
N SER A 269 -17.26 1.09 -10.64
CA SER A 269 -16.23 0.06 -10.82
C SER A 269 -14.88 0.53 -10.26
N LEU A 270 -14.55 1.81 -10.41
CA LEU A 270 -13.36 2.42 -9.81
C LEU A 270 -13.43 2.48 -8.27
N LYS A 271 -14.62 2.74 -7.70
CA LYS A 271 -14.85 2.72 -6.24
C LYS A 271 -14.69 1.31 -5.66
N LEU A 272 -15.14 0.28 -6.38
CA LEU A 272 -14.91 -1.13 -6.04
C LEU A 272 -13.43 -1.53 -6.20
N ALA A 273 -12.77 -1.01 -7.23
CA ALA A 273 -11.33 -1.20 -7.49
C ALA A 273 -10.44 -0.60 -6.40
N CYS A 274 -10.78 0.60 -5.93
CA CYS A 274 -10.03 1.34 -4.92
C CYS A 274 -10.25 0.84 -3.48
N THR A 275 -11.33 0.08 -3.23
CA THR A 275 -11.67 -0.46 -1.90
C THR A 275 -11.28 -1.94 -1.70
N GLY A 276 -10.68 -2.58 -2.72
CA GLY A 276 -10.17 -3.95 -2.61
C GLY A 276 -11.25 -5.04 -2.55
N HIS A 277 -12.46 -4.76 -3.05
CA HIS A 277 -13.62 -5.64 -2.89
C HIS A 277 -13.89 -6.55 -4.11
N TRP A 278 -12.85 -7.20 -4.64
CA TRP A 278 -12.93 -7.99 -5.88
C TRP A 278 -13.40 -9.44 -5.69
N ASN A 279 -13.41 -9.96 -4.46
CA ASN A 279 -13.74 -11.36 -4.17
C ASN A 279 -14.84 -11.46 -3.09
N ARG A 280 -16.04 -11.00 -3.42
CA ARG A 280 -17.22 -11.05 -2.52
C ARG A 280 -17.92 -12.40 -2.71
N HIS A 281 -17.88 -13.24 -1.68
CA HIS A 281 -18.62 -14.51 -1.61
C HIS A 281 -20.03 -14.28 -1.03
N HIS A 282 -20.95 -15.23 -1.18
CA HIS A 282 -22.28 -15.19 -0.55
C HIS A 282 -23.21 -14.05 -0.96
N ILE A 283 -22.99 -13.42 -2.12
CA ILE A 283 -23.83 -12.30 -2.54
C ILE A 283 -25.29 -12.73 -2.72
N ASP A 284 -25.53 -13.91 -3.28
CA ASP A 284 -26.88 -14.37 -3.58
C ASP A 284 -27.65 -14.72 -2.29
N ALA A 285 -26.98 -15.34 -1.31
CA ALA A 285 -27.51 -15.55 0.04
C ALA A 285 -27.90 -14.22 0.71
N VAL A 286 -26.99 -13.23 0.70
CA VAL A 286 -27.27 -11.92 1.30
C VAL A 286 -28.39 -11.18 0.55
N LYS A 287 -28.44 -11.27 -0.78
CA LYS A 287 -29.51 -10.65 -1.59
C LYS A 287 -30.88 -11.24 -1.29
N LEU A 288 -30.97 -12.56 -1.18
CA LEU A 288 -32.22 -13.25 -0.89
C LEU A 288 -32.80 -12.73 0.43
N VAL A 289 -31.98 -12.73 1.48
CA VAL A 289 -32.36 -12.23 2.80
C VAL A 289 -32.67 -10.73 2.78
N VAL A 290 -31.82 -9.89 2.18
CA VAL A 290 -32.09 -8.44 2.10
C VAL A 290 -33.40 -8.14 1.36
N THR A 291 -33.74 -8.93 0.34
CA THR A 291 -34.98 -8.76 -0.44
C THR A 291 -36.20 -9.15 0.40
N GLU A 292 -36.15 -10.31 1.07
CA GLU A 292 -37.20 -10.79 1.98
C GLU A 292 -37.51 -9.76 3.08
N PHE A 293 -36.46 -9.18 3.67
CA PHE A 293 -36.58 -8.19 4.75
C PHE A 293 -36.78 -6.74 4.26
N THR A 294 -36.72 -6.48 2.96
CA THR A 294 -37.05 -5.17 2.37
C THR A 294 -38.46 -5.13 1.79
N HIS A 295 -38.94 -6.24 1.23
CA HIS A 295 -40.22 -6.38 0.55
C HIS A 295 -40.89 -7.70 0.99
N PRO A 296 -41.42 -7.75 2.23
CA PRO A 296 -42.08 -8.94 2.73
C PRO A 296 -43.37 -9.21 1.93
N GLN A 297 -43.66 -10.48 1.65
CA GLN A 297 -44.84 -10.90 0.86
C GLN A 297 -46.17 -10.74 1.63
N THR A 298 -46.09 -10.67 2.96
CA THR A 298 -47.18 -10.47 3.93
C THR A 298 -46.79 -9.34 4.89
N GLU A 299 -47.76 -8.63 5.48
CA GLU A 299 -47.43 -7.65 6.54
C GLU A 299 -46.71 -8.36 7.70
N PRO A 300 -45.42 -8.07 7.94
CA PRO A 300 -44.67 -8.76 8.98
C PRO A 300 -45.11 -8.27 10.36
N SER A 301 -45.13 -9.17 11.34
CA SER A 301 -45.38 -8.76 12.73
C SER A 301 -44.22 -7.88 13.26
N LEU A 302 -44.49 -7.04 14.26
CA LEU A 302 -43.45 -6.18 14.88
C LEU A 302 -42.29 -7.01 15.45
N GLU A 303 -42.54 -8.25 15.88
CA GLU A 303 -41.52 -9.18 16.37
C GLU A 303 -40.65 -9.78 15.24
N GLU A 304 -41.18 -9.89 14.02
CA GLU A 304 -40.46 -10.38 12.85
C GLU A 304 -39.41 -9.39 12.34
N MET A 305 -39.67 -8.08 12.48
CA MET A 305 -38.81 -6.99 12.01
C MET A 305 -37.68 -6.64 13.00
N SER A 306 -36.84 -7.62 13.33
CA SER A 306 -35.70 -7.44 14.25
C SER A 306 -34.35 -7.74 13.60
N VAL A 307 -33.28 -7.11 14.13
CA VAL A 307 -31.89 -7.41 13.69
C VAL A 307 -31.54 -8.88 13.97
N ARG A 308 -32.06 -9.46 15.06
CA ARG A 308 -31.86 -10.86 15.41
C ARG A 308 -32.41 -11.79 14.33
N ASN A 309 -33.65 -11.58 13.88
CA ASN A 309 -34.26 -12.42 12.84
C ASN A 309 -33.56 -12.25 11.49
N LEU A 310 -33.18 -11.02 11.13
CA LEU A 310 -32.42 -10.74 9.92
C LEU A 310 -31.11 -11.53 9.87
N LEU A 311 -30.35 -11.52 10.98
CA LEU A 311 -29.07 -12.22 11.07
C LEU A 311 -29.22 -13.73 11.20
N SER A 312 -30.25 -14.23 11.89
CA SER A 312 -30.58 -15.66 11.93
C SER A 312 -30.92 -16.20 10.54
N LYS A 313 -31.76 -15.48 9.78
CA LYS A 313 -32.08 -15.88 8.39
C LYS A 313 -30.84 -15.84 7.49
N LEU A 314 -29.96 -14.85 7.70
CA LEU A 314 -28.69 -14.79 6.99
C LEU A 314 -27.81 -16.00 7.31
N GLN A 315 -27.73 -16.42 8.56
CA GLN A 315 -27.02 -17.64 8.96
C GLN A 315 -27.58 -18.87 8.22
N ASP A 316 -28.89 -19.08 8.24
CA ASP A 316 -29.54 -20.20 7.55
C ASP A 316 -29.23 -20.19 6.05
N SER A 317 -29.29 -19.01 5.42
CA SER A 317 -28.99 -18.85 4.00
C SER A 317 -27.51 -19.09 3.67
N LEU A 318 -26.58 -18.77 4.58
CA LEU A 318 -25.14 -19.02 4.41
C LEU A 318 -24.82 -20.51 4.59
N LEU A 319 -25.43 -21.16 5.58
CA LEU A 319 -25.32 -22.61 5.81
C LEU A 319 -25.84 -23.40 4.61
N ALA A 320 -26.98 -22.98 4.03
CA ALA A 320 -27.55 -23.60 2.84
C ALA A 320 -26.65 -23.48 1.59
N GLU A 321 -25.80 -22.45 1.50
CA GLU A 321 -24.83 -22.30 0.40
C GLU A 321 -23.62 -23.25 0.55
N GLY A 322 -23.35 -23.73 1.77
CA GLY A 322 -22.30 -24.72 2.05
C GLY A 322 -20.87 -24.23 1.79
N LYS A 323 -20.63 -22.91 1.78
CA LYS A 323 -19.29 -22.32 1.61
C LYS A 323 -18.82 -21.65 2.90
N PRO A 324 -17.53 -21.72 3.25
CA PRO A 324 -17.03 -21.10 4.47
C PRO A 324 -17.00 -19.57 4.34
N LEU A 325 -17.47 -18.89 5.38
CA LEU A 325 -17.39 -17.43 5.48
C LEU A 325 -15.97 -17.00 5.84
N ASN A 326 -15.37 -16.10 5.06
CA ASN A 326 -14.05 -15.54 5.40
C ASN A 326 -14.18 -14.65 6.65
N PRO A 327 -13.52 -15.00 7.78
CA PRO A 327 -13.71 -14.31 9.04
C PRO A 327 -13.21 -12.86 9.02
N ASN A 328 -12.23 -12.57 8.15
CA ASN A 328 -11.67 -11.25 7.94
C ASN A 328 -12.31 -10.52 6.75
N GLY A 329 -13.32 -11.11 6.11
CA GLY A 329 -13.97 -10.61 4.90
C GLY A 329 -14.95 -9.46 5.14
N SER A 330 -15.34 -8.79 4.06
CA SER A 330 -16.25 -7.62 4.11
C SER A 330 -17.64 -7.96 4.69
N LEU A 331 -18.16 -9.16 4.40
CA LEU A 331 -19.44 -9.62 4.96
C LEU A 331 -19.36 -9.85 6.47
N ALA A 332 -18.34 -10.60 6.94
CA ALA A 332 -18.09 -10.84 8.36
C ALA A 332 -17.92 -9.54 9.16
N ARG A 333 -17.19 -8.56 8.62
CA ARG A 333 -17.05 -7.23 9.26
C ARG A 333 -18.36 -6.47 9.36
N ARG A 334 -19.26 -6.56 8.38
CA ARG A 334 -20.59 -5.95 8.43
C ARG A 334 -21.47 -6.63 9.48
N ILE A 335 -21.47 -7.96 9.50
CA ILE A 335 -22.19 -8.76 10.51
C ILE A 335 -21.72 -8.37 11.92
N HIS A 336 -20.41 -8.32 12.14
CA HIS A 336 -19.84 -7.92 13.44
C HIS A 336 -20.23 -6.48 13.83
N PHE A 337 -20.17 -5.54 12.88
CA PHE A 337 -20.61 -4.15 13.11
C PHE A 337 -22.09 -4.07 13.49
N ILE A 338 -22.95 -4.83 12.81
CA ILE A 338 -24.39 -4.87 13.08
C ILE A 338 -24.65 -5.44 14.47
N GLN A 339 -24.02 -6.57 14.82
CA GLN A 339 -24.17 -7.19 16.15
C GLN A 339 -23.69 -6.25 17.27
N GLN A 340 -22.55 -5.57 17.09
CA GLN A 340 -22.03 -4.65 18.08
C GLN A 340 -22.92 -3.42 18.30
N ASN A 341 -23.50 -2.86 17.24
CA ASN A 341 -24.28 -1.62 17.34
C ASN A 341 -25.78 -1.82 17.62
N SER A 342 -26.33 -3.03 17.40
CA SER A 342 -27.72 -3.36 17.74
C SER A 342 -27.91 -3.89 19.16
N GLY A 343 -26.81 -4.17 19.89
CA GLY A 343 -26.87 -4.67 21.26
C GLY A 343 -27.47 -6.06 21.42
N ILE A 344 -27.63 -6.81 20.32
CA ILE A 344 -28.13 -8.19 20.36
C ILE A 344 -27.04 -9.15 20.84
N GLU A 345 -27.47 -10.30 21.36
CA GLU A 345 -26.58 -11.43 21.63
C GLU A 345 -25.86 -11.88 20.35
N VAL A 346 -24.58 -12.21 20.48
CA VAL A 346 -23.73 -12.59 19.35
C VAL A 346 -24.27 -13.89 18.75
N ILE A 347 -24.76 -13.81 17.51
CA ILE A 347 -25.09 -14.99 16.71
C ILE A 347 -23.77 -15.50 16.11
N ASP A 348 -23.45 -16.77 16.34
CA ASP A 348 -22.24 -17.39 15.80
C ASP A 348 -22.45 -17.79 14.33
N ILE A 349 -22.33 -16.82 13.43
CA ILE A 349 -22.49 -17.01 11.98
C ILE A 349 -21.18 -17.55 11.35
N MET A 350 -20.14 -17.76 12.16
CA MET A 350 -18.76 -17.92 11.68
C MET A 350 -18.24 -19.37 11.82
N ASN A 351 -18.97 -20.24 12.53
CA ASN A 351 -18.65 -21.65 12.73
C ASN A 351 -19.55 -22.58 11.91
#